data_AF-A0A9P9YTF5-F1
#
_entry.id   AF-A0A9P9YTF5-F1
#
_cell.length_a   1.000
_cell.length_b   1.000
_cell.length_c   1.000
_cell.angle_alpha   90.00
_cell.angle_beta   90.00
_cell.angle_gamma   90.00
#
_symmetry.space_group_name_H-M   'P 1'
#
loop_
_entity.id
_entity.type
_entity.pdbx_description
1 polymer ?
#
loop_
_entity_poly.entity_id
_entity_poly.type
_entity_poly.pdbx_seq_one_letter_code
_entity_poly.pdbx_strand_id
1 'polypeptide(L)'
;MENTTSYTHKKFAVSKRKRDLVEDKENFTQEMEPPITKRRQTQGFFRPWLDNEQNQQKELPVDKPSGQGSPVSQYHANMVRHSQTRRQRSPKEQLRRDRNTLACLLSRRAKQAQEEQVGRQYEQYRSHHAAMLEQQIRLSLYYRQILQQAVFQRAITPSSGHVLPQQQQQFLQQMALSQQMLIFGGQH
;
A
#
# COMPACT_ATOMS: atom_id res chain seq x y z
N MET A 1 -32.15 57.69 32.34
CA MET A 1 -31.12 56.69 32.00
C MET A 1 -31.75 55.75 30.98
N GLU A 2 -31.36 55.86 29.71
CA GLU A 2 -31.89 55.04 28.62
C GLU A 2 -30.78 54.09 28.16
N ASN A 3 -30.96 52.79 28.38
CA ASN A 3 -30.01 51.75 27.96
C ASN A 3 -30.43 51.21 26.60
N THR A 4 -29.89 51.75 25.51
CA THR A 4 -30.01 51.16 24.17
C THR A 4 -28.90 50.13 23.98
N THR A 5 -29.26 48.84 24.09
CA THR A 5 -28.35 47.74 23.75
C THR A 5 -28.29 47.58 22.24
N SER A 6 -27.19 48.07 21.64
CA SER A 6 -26.93 47.95 20.21
C SER A 6 -26.51 46.52 19.84
N TYR A 7 -27.42 45.78 19.22
CA TYR A 7 -27.15 44.43 18.73
C TYR A 7 -26.32 44.48 17.44
N THR A 8 -25.11 43.92 17.47
CA THR A 8 -24.20 43.85 16.31
C THR A 8 -24.13 42.43 15.76
N HIS A 9 -24.61 42.23 14.53
CA HIS A 9 -24.50 40.94 13.84
C HIS A 9 -23.04 40.60 13.47
N LYS A 10 -22.62 39.38 13.77
CA LYS A 10 -21.30 38.84 13.42
C LYS A 10 -21.26 38.54 11.91
N LYS A 11 -20.60 39.39 11.12
CA LYS A 11 -20.43 39.16 9.68
C LYS A 11 -19.33 38.13 9.43
N PHE A 12 -19.67 37.01 8.80
CA PHE A 12 -18.69 36.04 8.33
C PHE A 12 -18.03 36.57 7.05
N ALA A 13 -16.75 36.92 7.13
CA ALA A 13 -15.96 37.24 5.95
C ALA A 13 -15.70 35.95 5.16
N VAL A 14 -16.37 35.78 4.03
CA VAL A 14 -16.05 34.72 3.07
C VAL A 14 -14.88 35.19 2.21
N SER A 15 -13.67 34.77 2.56
CA SER A 15 -12.52 34.95 1.67
C SER A 15 -12.71 34.05 0.44
N LYS A 16 -13.12 34.66 -0.68
CA LYS A 16 -13.18 33.99 -1.98
C LYS A 16 -11.75 33.90 -2.51
N ARG A 17 -11.18 32.69 -2.55
CA ARG A 17 -9.92 32.45 -3.28
C ARG A 17 -10.15 32.79 -4.77
N LYS A 18 -9.43 33.80 -5.27
CA LYS A 18 -9.24 34.01 -6.70
C LYS A 18 -8.45 32.81 -7.24
N ARG A 19 -8.99 32.14 -8.25
CA ARG A 19 -8.22 31.17 -9.04
C ARG A 19 -7.62 31.98 -10.16
N ASP A 20 -6.36 32.37 -10.01
CA ASP A 20 -5.63 32.95 -11.12
C ASP A 20 -5.39 31.85 -12.16
N LEU A 21 -5.82 32.15 -13.39
CA LEU A 21 -5.36 31.46 -14.59
C LEU A 21 -3.88 31.80 -14.73
N VAL A 22 -2.99 30.82 -14.69
CA VAL A 22 -1.61 31.01 -15.12
C VAL A 22 -1.26 29.88 -16.07
N GLU A 23 -1.03 30.31 -17.32
CA GLU A 23 -0.42 29.59 -18.42
C GLU A 23 0.96 29.02 -18.05
N ASP A 24 1.36 28.02 -18.82
CA ASP A 24 2.66 27.36 -18.85
C ASP A 24 3.85 28.22 -18.39
N LYS A 25 4.59 27.71 -17.40
CA LYS A 25 6.05 27.80 -17.37
C LYS A 25 6.64 26.82 -16.35
N GLU A 26 7.44 25.90 -16.87
CA GLU A 26 8.35 25.06 -16.12
C GLU A 26 9.33 25.93 -15.31
N ASN A 27 9.33 25.80 -13.98
CA ASN A 27 10.58 25.79 -13.19
C ASN A 27 10.37 25.39 -11.74
N PHE A 28 11.35 24.65 -11.23
CA PHE A 28 11.52 24.22 -9.86
C PHE A 28 11.60 25.41 -8.89
N THR A 29 10.64 25.53 -7.96
CA THR A 29 10.90 26.17 -6.67
C THR A 29 10.09 25.46 -5.58
N GLN A 30 10.83 24.81 -4.69
CA GLN A 30 10.35 24.11 -3.51
C GLN A 30 9.97 25.16 -2.44
N GLU A 31 8.70 25.55 -2.36
CA GLU A 31 8.19 26.31 -1.22
C GLU A 31 7.54 25.35 -0.20
N MET A 32 8.20 25.28 0.96
CA MET A 32 7.81 24.54 2.15
C MET A 32 6.64 25.26 2.83
N GLU A 33 5.41 24.85 2.53
CA GLU A 33 4.21 25.38 3.23
C GLU A 33 4.22 24.92 4.70
N PRO A 34 3.99 25.80 5.70
CA PRO A 34 3.95 25.40 7.10
C PRO A 34 2.78 24.45 7.38
N PRO A 35 2.95 23.42 8.24
CA PRO A 35 1.93 22.43 8.47
C PRO A 35 0.68 23.04 9.12
N ILE A 36 -0.47 22.81 8.49
CA ILE A 36 -1.81 23.16 9.00
C ILE A 36 -2.01 22.49 10.36
N THR A 37 -1.98 23.26 11.44
CA THR A 37 -2.30 22.78 12.79
C THR A 37 -3.79 22.49 12.89
N LYS A 38 -4.15 21.21 12.77
CA LYS A 38 -5.54 20.75 12.98
C LYS A 38 -5.94 21.00 14.43
N ARG A 39 -7.05 21.71 14.62
CA ARG A 39 -7.75 21.93 15.89
C ARG A 39 -7.87 20.60 16.66
N ARG A 40 -7.29 20.54 17.87
CA ARG A 40 -7.37 19.35 18.73
C ARG A 40 -8.83 19.01 19.02
N GLN A 41 -9.23 17.80 18.66
CA GLN A 41 -10.52 17.24 19.01
C GLN A 41 -10.48 16.91 20.51
N THR A 42 -11.08 17.76 21.34
CA THR A 42 -11.07 17.61 22.82
C THR A 42 -12.12 16.63 23.34
N GLN A 43 -12.99 16.12 22.48
CA GLN A 43 -13.93 15.08 22.85
C GLN A 43 -13.46 13.74 22.30
N GLY A 44 -13.19 12.82 23.22
CA GLY A 44 -12.87 11.44 22.91
C GLY A 44 -13.94 10.82 22.03
N PHE A 45 -13.52 9.98 21.10
CA PHE A 45 -14.42 9.20 20.26
C PHE A 45 -15.26 8.30 21.19
N PHE A 46 -16.58 8.45 21.18
CA PHE A 46 -17.50 7.60 21.94
C PHE A 46 -17.32 6.14 21.52
N ARG A 47 -16.92 5.28 22.46
CA ARG A 47 -16.65 3.85 22.23
C ARG A 47 -17.51 3.03 23.21
N PRO A 48 -18.75 2.70 22.84
CA PRO A 48 -19.72 2.09 23.75
C PRO A 48 -19.25 0.81 24.47
N TRP A 49 -18.35 0.05 23.84
CA TRP A 49 -17.81 -1.20 24.40
C TRP A 49 -16.52 -1.01 25.24
N LEU A 50 -15.94 0.19 25.26
CA LEU A 50 -14.73 0.53 26.04
C LEU A 50 -15.03 1.49 27.20
N ASP A 51 -16.07 2.32 27.07
CA ASP A 51 -16.41 3.36 28.06
C ASP A 51 -17.33 2.85 29.20
N ASN A 52 -17.74 1.57 29.17
CA ASN A 52 -18.71 0.98 30.11
C ASN A 52 -18.22 0.92 31.57
N GLU A 53 -16.90 0.87 31.79
CA GLU A 53 -16.31 0.76 33.13
C GLU A 53 -16.25 2.11 33.87
N GLN A 54 -16.27 3.23 33.13
CA GLN A 54 -16.10 4.58 33.71
C GLN A 54 -17.42 5.27 34.08
N ASN A 55 -18.56 4.74 33.65
CA ASN A 55 -19.88 5.34 33.94
C ASN A 55 -20.58 4.76 35.18
N GLN A 56 -20.00 3.76 35.86
CA GLN A 56 -20.66 3.13 37.03
C GLN A 56 -20.60 3.94 38.34
N GLN A 57 -19.85 5.05 38.40
CA GLN A 57 -19.68 5.82 39.65
C GLN A 57 -20.42 7.16 39.69
N LYS A 58 -21.35 7.43 38.77
CA LYS A 58 -22.11 8.69 38.81
C LYS A 58 -23.56 8.55 38.36
N GLU A 59 -24.32 7.68 39.03
CA GLU A 59 -25.77 7.73 38.96
C GLU A 59 -26.35 8.30 40.26
N LEU A 60 -26.79 9.56 40.19
CA LEU A 60 -27.78 10.12 41.11
C LEU A 60 -29.16 9.59 40.73
N PRO A 61 -30.07 9.35 41.69
CA PRO A 61 -31.35 8.72 41.40
C PRO A 61 -32.27 9.70 40.66
N VAL A 62 -32.69 9.34 39.45
CA VAL A 62 -33.77 10.00 38.73
C VAL A 62 -35.00 9.10 38.80
N ASP A 63 -36.08 9.65 39.34
CA ASP A 63 -37.36 8.99 39.53
C ASP A 63 -37.94 8.41 38.22
N LYS A 64 -38.36 7.15 38.28
CA LYS A 64 -39.10 6.45 37.24
C LYS A 64 -40.56 6.93 37.21
N PRO A 65 -41.12 7.31 36.05
CA PRO A 65 -42.54 7.10 35.81
C PRO A 65 -42.77 5.67 35.31
N SER A 66 -43.60 4.92 36.05
CA SER A 66 -44.18 3.66 35.63
C SER A 66 -45.02 3.84 34.36
N GLY A 67 -44.54 3.33 33.24
CA GLY A 67 -45.26 3.27 31.97
C GLY A 67 -45.20 1.85 31.42
N GLN A 68 -46.38 1.31 31.12
CA GLN A 68 -46.66 -0.04 30.67
C GLN A 68 -45.73 -0.55 29.56
N GLY A 69 -45.41 -1.84 29.62
CA GLY A 69 -44.50 -2.54 28.71
C GLY A 69 -44.82 -2.27 27.23
N SER A 70 -43.84 -1.71 26.52
CA SER A 70 -43.88 -1.69 25.06
C SER A 70 -43.66 -3.12 24.54
N PRO A 71 -44.42 -3.56 23.51
CA PRO A 71 -44.15 -4.83 22.89
C PRO A 71 -42.75 -4.78 22.27
N VAL A 72 -42.00 -5.85 22.56
CA VAL A 72 -40.66 -6.17 22.05
C VAL A 72 -40.50 -5.68 20.61
N SER A 73 -39.47 -4.86 20.41
CA SER A 73 -38.99 -4.39 19.10
C SER A 73 -38.90 -5.58 18.14
N GLN A 74 -39.85 -5.68 17.22
CA GLN A 74 -39.77 -6.63 16.11
C GLN A 74 -38.56 -6.23 15.26
N TYR A 75 -37.53 -7.07 15.31
CA TYR A 75 -36.37 -6.97 14.43
C TYR A 75 -36.85 -7.07 12.97
N HIS A 76 -36.96 -5.93 12.31
CA HIS A 76 -37.37 -5.86 10.91
C HIS A 76 -36.14 -6.05 10.02
N ALA A 77 -35.72 -7.32 9.88
CA ALA A 77 -34.76 -7.71 8.87
C ALA A 77 -35.37 -7.42 7.49
N ASN A 78 -34.70 -6.59 6.70
CA ASN A 78 -35.11 -6.11 5.38
C ASN A 78 -36.13 -4.95 5.36
N MET A 79 -35.82 -3.86 6.07
CA MET A 79 -36.25 -2.51 5.64
C MET A 79 -35.53 -2.09 4.35
N VAL A 80 -35.73 -2.82 3.25
CA VAL A 80 -35.55 -2.22 1.93
C VAL A 80 -36.62 -1.15 1.86
N ARG A 81 -36.21 0.12 1.92
CA ARG A 81 -37.10 1.27 1.81
C ARG A 81 -37.77 1.27 0.43
N HIS A 82 -38.84 0.50 0.26
CA HIS A 82 -39.65 0.44 -0.96
C HIS A 82 -40.46 1.72 -1.21
N SER A 83 -40.27 2.77 -0.39
CA SER A 83 -41.07 3.99 -0.39
C SER A 83 -40.27 5.29 -0.54
N GLN A 84 -39.11 5.27 -1.19
CA GLN A 84 -38.63 6.49 -1.83
C GLN A 84 -39.20 6.54 -3.25
N THR A 85 -40.44 7.00 -3.36
CA THR A 85 -41.03 7.44 -4.63
C THR A 85 -39.95 8.20 -5.40
N ARG A 86 -39.62 7.72 -6.62
CA ARG A 86 -38.62 8.31 -7.50
C ARG A 86 -38.91 9.81 -7.55
N ARG A 87 -38.12 10.63 -6.83
CA ARG A 87 -38.32 12.08 -6.81
C ARG A 87 -38.46 12.52 -8.27
N GLN A 88 -39.58 13.15 -8.61
CA GLN A 88 -39.79 13.72 -9.94
C GLN A 88 -38.69 14.76 -10.13
N ARG A 89 -37.66 14.41 -10.90
CA ARG A 89 -36.53 15.29 -11.18
C ARG A 89 -36.86 16.11 -12.41
N SER A 90 -36.41 17.37 -12.42
CA SER A 90 -36.47 18.16 -13.64
C SER A 90 -35.56 17.55 -14.72
N PRO A 91 -35.88 17.73 -16.02
CA PRO A 91 -35.03 17.24 -17.12
C PRO A 91 -33.58 17.73 -17.02
N LYS A 92 -33.38 19.00 -16.60
CA LYS A 92 -32.05 19.59 -16.40
C LYS A 92 -31.27 18.92 -15.27
N GLU A 93 -31.95 18.53 -14.19
CA GLU A 93 -31.29 17.81 -13.09
C GLU A 93 -30.93 16.37 -13.48
N GLN A 94 -31.78 15.70 -14.25
CA GLN A 94 -31.51 14.35 -14.75
C GLN A 94 -30.27 14.33 -15.66
N LEU A 95 -30.15 15.28 -16.59
CA LEU A 95 -28.95 15.44 -17.42
C LEU A 95 -27.66 15.63 -16.60
N ARG A 96 -27.71 16.40 -15.50
CA ARG A 96 -26.55 16.57 -14.61
C ARG A 96 -26.15 15.26 -13.92
N ARG A 97 -27.13 14.48 -13.49
CA ARG A 97 -26.91 13.15 -12.87
C ARG A 97 -26.32 12.18 -13.87
N ASP A 98 -26.84 12.14 -15.08
CA ASP A 98 -26.37 11.24 -16.13
C ASP A 98 -24.93 11.59 -16.53
N ARG A 99 -24.62 12.88 -16.67
CA ARG A 99 -23.24 13.35 -16.90
C ARG A 99 -22.30 12.96 -15.77
N ASN A 100 -22.72 13.11 -14.51
CA ASN A 100 -21.90 12.73 -13.36
C ASN A 100 -21.70 11.21 -13.28
N THR A 101 -22.75 10.43 -13.56
CA THR A 101 -22.69 8.97 -13.59
C THR A 101 -21.70 8.51 -14.65
N LEU A 102 -21.78 9.07 -15.85
CA LEU A 102 -20.84 8.78 -16.94
C LEU A 102 -19.40 9.17 -16.57
N ALA A 103 -19.20 10.36 -15.98
CA ALA A 103 -17.88 10.78 -15.52
C ALA A 103 -17.30 9.85 -14.43
N CYS A 104 -18.11 9.42 -13.48
CA CYS A 104 -17.70 8.47 -12.44
C CYS A 104 -17.34 7.09 -13.03
N LEU A 105 -18.10 6.61 -14.02
CA LEU A 105 -17.81 5.34 -14.70
C LEU A 105 -16.50 5.43 -15.48
N LEU A 106 -16.29 6.50 -16.25
CA LEU A 106 -15.05 6.72 -16.99
C LEU A 106 -13.85 6.85 -16.05
N SER A 107 -13.98 7.62 -14.97
CA SER A 107 -12.92 7.76 -13.96
C SER A 107 -12.58 6.42 -13.31
N ARG A 108 -13.58 5.61 -12.97
CA ARG A 108 -13.35 4.26 -12.42
C ARG A 108 -12.62 3.36 -13.43
N ARG A 109 -13.04 3.37 -14.69
CA ARG A 109 -12.39 2.58 -15.75
C ARG A 109 -10.95 3.04 -15.98
N ALA A 110 -10.69 4.34 -16.03
CA ALA A 110 -9.35 4.88 -16.16
C ALA A 110 -8.45 4.47 -14.99
N LYS A 111 -8.98 4.52 -13.76
CA LYS A 111 -8.26 4.07 -12.57
C LYS A 111 -7.93 2.57 -12.62
N GLN A 112 -8.90 1.73 -13.02
CA GLN A 112 -8.67 0.29 -13.20
C GLN A 112 -7.59 0.01 -14.24
N ALA A 113 -7.64 0.68 -15.40
CA ALA A 113 -6.62 0.53 -16.44
C ALA A 113 -5.23 0.96 -15.95
N GLN A 114 -5.14 2.02 -15.15
CA GLN A 114 -3.89 2.46 -14.54
C GLN A 114 -3.35 1.43 -13.54
N GLU A 115 -4.20 0.88 -12.68
CA GLU A 115 -3.83 -0.18 -11.72
C GLU A 115 -3.33 -1.44 -12.44
N GLU A 116 -4.02 -1.86 -13.52
CA GLU A 116 -3.59 -2.98 -14.36
C GLU A 116 -2.24 -2.71 -15.04
N GLN A 117 -2.01 -1.50 -15.54
CA GLN A 117 -0.74 -1.11 -16.16
C GLN A 117 0.41 -1.19 -15.16
N VAL A 118 0.21 -0.67 -13.95
CA VAL A 118 1.21 -0.76 -12.86
C VAL A 118 1.46 -2.22 -12.47
N GLY A 119 0.40 -3.03 -12.39
CA GLY A 119 0.52 -4.47 -12.14
C GLY A 119 1.40 -5.17 -13.17
N ARG A 120 1.17 -4.91 -14.46
CA ARG A 120 2.00 -5.47 -15.55
C ARG A 120 3.46 -5.04 -15.47
N GLN A 121 3.72 -3.76 -15.17
CA GLN A 121 5.09 -3.26 -15.00
C GLN A 121 5.80 -3.93 -13.84
N TYR A 122 5.10 -4.14 -12.72
CA TYR A 122 5.64 -4.84 -11.57
C TYR A 122 6.00 -6.30 -11.88
N GLU A 123 5.12 -7.02 -12.58
CA GLU A 123 5.37 -8.40 -13.00
C GLU A 123 6.57 -8.50 -13.94
N GLN A 124 6.68 -7.58 -14.91
CA GLN A 124 7.82 -7.50 -15.81
C GLN A 124 9.12 -7.27 -15.03
N TYR A 125 9.15 -6.27 -14.15
CA TYR A 125 10.33 -5.99 -13.32
C TYR A 125 10.72 -7.19 -12.45
N ARG A 126 9.74 -7.84 -11.82
CA ARG A 126 9.96 -9.03 -10.99
C ARG A 126 10.58 -10.17 -11.80
N SER A 127 10.06 -10.45 -12.99
CA SER A 127 10.57 -11.51 -13.87
C SER A 127 12.00 -11.21 -14.34
N HIS A 128 12.28 -9.97 -14.72
CA HIS A 128 13.61 -9.53 -15.15
C HIS A 128 14.62 -9.62 -13.99
N HIS A 129 14.22 -9.16 -12.80
CA HIS A 129 15.07 -9.23 -11.62
C HIS A 129 15.40 -10.68 -11.21
N ALA A 130 14.42 -11.59 -11.30
CA ALA A 130 14.66 -13.02 -11.07
C ALA A 130 15.67 -13.59 -12.08
N ALA A 131 15.50 -13.29 -13.37
CA ALA A 131 16.43 -13.73 -14.42
C ALA A 131 17.86 -13.20 -14.19
N MET A 132 18.00 -11.94 -13.76
CA MET A 132 19.30 -11.37 -13.41
C MET A 132 19.97 -12.11 -12.25
N LEU A 133 19.24 -12.39 -11.17
CA LEU A 133 19.77 -13.13 -10.03
C LEU A 133 20.22 -14.54 -10.44
N GLU A 134 19.44 -15.22 -11.29
CA GLU A 134 19.82 -16.52 -11.83
C GLU A 134 21.12 -16.46 -12.64
N GLN A 135 21.29 -15.44 -13.50
CA GLN A 135 22.55 -15.26 -14.24
C GLN A 135 23.72 -14.97 -13.30
N GLN A 136 23.51 -14.15 -12.26
CA GLN A 136 24.56 -13.84 -11.29
C GLN A 136 25.02 -15.09 -10.54
N ILE A 137 24.07 -15.91 -10.07
CA ILE A 137 24.35 -17.18 -9.41
C ILE A 137 25.11 -18.10 -10.37
N ARG A 138 24.62 -18.27 -11.59
CA ARG A 138 25.28 -19.09 -12.62
C ARG A 138 26.72 -18.64 -12.87
N LEU A 139 26.96 -17.35 -13.03
CA LEU A 139 28.29 -16.79 -13.25
C LEU A 139 29.21 -17.02 -12.05
N SER A 140 28.71 -16.83 -10.83
CA SER A 140 29.49 -17.09 -9.61
C SER A 140 29.91 -18.56 -9.48
N LEU A 141 29.03 -19.50 -9.86
CA LEU A 141 29.32 -20.93 -9.86
C LEU A 141 30.36 -21.27 -10.92
N TYR A 142 30.22 -20.74 -12.14
CA TYR A 142 31.22 -20.93 -13.20
C TYR A 142 32.57 -20.34 -12.82
N TYR A 143 32.61 -19.15 -12.25
CA TYR A 143 33.84 -18.53 -11.77
C TYR A 143 34.52 -19.39 -10.72
N ARG A 144 33.77 -19.90 -9.73
CA ARG A 144 34.29 -20.84 -8.73
C ARG A 144 34.86 -22.09 -9.39
N GLN A 145 34.16 -22.67 -10.37
CA GLN A 145 34.60 -23.89 -11.04
C GLN A 145 35.87 -23.67 -11.86
N ILE A 146 35.98 -22.54 -12.58
CA ILE A 146 37.19 -22.16 -13.33
C ILE A 146 38.37 -21.97 -12.37
N LEU A 147 38.17 -21.29 -11.24
CA LEU A 147 39.22 -21.13 -10.24
C LEU A 147 39.68 -22.47 -9.66
N GLN A 148 38.73 -23.36 -9.34
CA GLN A 148 39.05 -24.71 -8.88
C GLN A 148 39.86 -25.48 -9.92
N GLN A 149 39.46 -25.43 -11.20
CA GLN A 149 40.21 -26.05 -12.28
C GLN A 149 41.60 -25.42 -12.46
N ALA A 150 41.75 -24.10 -12.38
CA ALA A 150 43.03 -23.44 -12.53
C ALA A 150 44.02 -23.81 -11.42
N VAL A 151 43.55 -23.87 -10.16
CA VAL A 151 44.36 -24.35 -9.02
C VAL A 151 44.75 -25.81 -9.22
N PHE A 152 43.80 -26.63 -9.66
CA PHE A 152 44.02 -28.05 -9.92
C PHE A 152 45.06 -28.30 -11.02
N GLN A 153 44.93 -27.60 -12.16
CA GLN A 153 45.88 -27.68 -13.27
C GLN A 153 47.27 -27.25 -12.82
N ARG A 154 47.40 -26.15 -12.08
CA ARG A 154 48.70 -25.71 -11.53
C ARG A 154 49.33 -26.74 -10.59
N ALA A 155 48.52 -27.51 -9.88
CA ALA A 155 49.00 -28.55 -8.97
C ALA A 155 49.43 -29.85 -9.70
N ILE A 156 48.83 -30.17 -10.84
CA ILE A 156 49.18 -31.36 -11.64
C ILE A 156 50.29 -31.08 -12.67
N THR A 157 50.30 -29.89 -13.27
CA THR A 157 51.38 -29.44 -14.16
C THR A 157 52.20 -28.35 -13.45
N PRO A 158 53.02 -28.71 -12.46
CA PRO A 158 53.90 -27.74 -11.84
C PRO A 158 54.90 -27.21 -12.88
N SER A 159 55.04 -25.89 -12.96
CA SER A 159 56.16 -25.27 -13.69
C SER A 159 57.47 -25.85 -13.16
N SER A 160 58.41 -26.16 -14.06
CA SER A 160 59.73 -26.73 -13.77
C SER A 160 60.45 -25.90 -12.69
N GLY A 161 60.33 -26.33 -11.43
CA GLY A 161 60.85 -25.63 -10.25
C GLY A 161 60.01 -25.73 -8.98
N HIS A 162 58.73 -26.13 -9.05
CA HIS A 162 57.85 -26.20 -7.86
C HIS A 162 57.20 -27.57 -7.70
N VAL A 163 57.86 -28.50 -7.00
CA VAL A 163 57.34 -29.85 -6.79
C VAL A 163 56.44 -29.85 -5.55
N LEU A 164 55.13 -30.04 -5.74
CA LEU A 164 54.23 -30.28 -4.61
C LEU A 164 54.61 -31.60 -3.90
N PRO A 165 54.44 -31.70 -2.58
CA PRO A 165 54.64 -32.95 -1.86
C PRO A 165 53.82 -34.09 -2.48
N GLN A 166 54.42 -35.27 -2.65
CA GLN A 166 53.82 -36.43 -3.33
C GLN A 166 52.43 -36.81 -2.80
N GLN A 167 52.20 -36.65 -1.50
CA GLN A 167 50.92 -36.91 -0.86
C GLN A 167 49.80 -35.98 -1.39
N GLN A 168 50.12 -34.70 -1.64
CA GLN A 168 49.16 -33.76 -2.23
C GLN A 168 48.86 -34.10 -3.69
N GLN A 169 49.87 -34.52 -4.47
CA GLN A 169 49.64 -34.98 -5.85
C GLN A 169 48.71 -36.21 -5.91
N GLN A 170 48.92 -37.20 -5.05
CA GLN A 170 48.05 -38.38 -4.99
C GLN A 170 46.62 -38.02 -4.58
N PHE A 171 46.44 -37.15 -3.59
CA PHE A 171 45.11 -36.68 -3.18
C PHE A 171 44.39 -35.95 -4.33
N LEU A 172 45.08 -35.04 -5.02
CA LEU A 172 44.55 -34.33 -6.18
C LEU A 172 44.17 -35.31 -7.31
N GLN A 173 44.99 -36.32 -7.58
CA GLN A 173 44.69 -37.32 -8.60
C GLN A 173 43.46 -38.16 -8.25
N GLN A 174 43.30 -38.58 -6.99
CA GLN A 174 42.08 -39.26 -6.53
C GLN A 174 40.84 -38.35 -6.63
N MET A 175 40.98 -37.07 -6.31
CA MET A 175 39.93 -36.07 -6.48
C MET A 175 39.55 -35.82 -7.96
N ALA A 176 40.50 -35.90 -8.89
CA ALA A 176 40.21 -35.85 -10.32
C ALA A 176 39.35 -37.04 -10.76
N LEU A 177 39.77 -38.25 -10.37
CA LEU A 177 39.08 -39.48 -10.71
C LEU A 177 37.67 -39.51 -10.14
N SER A 178 37.48 -39.05 -8.89
CA SER A 178 36.15 -39.00 -8.27
C SER A 178 35.22 -38.01 -8.96
N GLN A 179 35.72 -36.83 -9.35
CA GLN A 179 34.93 -35.87 -10.14
C GLN A 179 34.56 -36.42 -11.51
N GLN A 180 35.48 -37.14 -12.17
CA GLN A 180 35.20 -37.76 -13.47
C GLN A 180 34.09 -38.82 -13.35
N MET A 181 34.11 -39.66 -12.31
CA MET A 181 33.02 -40.61 -12.04
C MET A 181 31.68 -39.94 -11.72
N LEU A 182 31.67 -38.80 -11.01
CA LEU A 182 30.43 -38.06 -10.74
C LEU A 182 29.81 -37.43 -11.99
N ILE A 183 30.64 -36.99 -12.93
CA ILE A 183 30.20 -36.38 -14.19
C ILE A 183 29.69 -37.45 -15.18
N PHE A 184 30.34 -38.61 -15.25
CA PHE A 184 29.99 -39.67 -16.21
C PHE A 184 29.11 -40.79 -15.63
N GLY A 185 29.05 -40.94 -14.30
CA GLY A 185 28.28 -41.99 -13.62
C GLY A 185 26.80 -41.69 -13.41
N GLY A 186 26.32 -40.48 -13.73
CA GLY A 186 24.90 -40.11 -13.68
C GLY A 186 24.12 -40.41 -14.98
N GLN A 187 24.76 -41.04 -15.96
CA GLN A 187 24.19 -41.39 -17.27
C GLN A 187 23.86 -42.89 -17.33
N HIS A 188 22.99 -43.40 -16.44
CA HIS A 188 22.35 -44.72 -16.59
C HIS A 188 21.06 -44.80 -15.77
#